data_AF-A0A3B8R5V7-F1
#
_entry.id   AF-A0A3B8R5V7-F1
#
_cell.length_a   1.000
_cell.length_b   1.000
_cell.length_c   1.000
_cell.angle_alpha   90.00
_cell.angle_beta   90.00
_cell.angle_gamma   90.00
#
_symmetry.space_group_name_H-M   'P 1'
#
loop_
_entity.id
_entity.type
_entity.pdbx_description
1 polymer ?
#
loop_
_entity_poly.entity_id
_entity_poly.type
_entity_poly.pdbx_seq_one_letter_code
_entity_poly.pdbx_strand_id
1 'polypeptide(L)'
;MEEFKPGQRWVSRSEPELGLGLILETDHRTVTCAFSAAETNRQYAKADAPLVRARFHEGDTLRTRAGARFEVQAIFEVDDLLFYRYRAPSGPVDLPETELDATLQFSKPQDRLFLNQIDPNEAFNLRHQSLKQAARLAQQSFRGLLGPRTALLPHQLYIAHQLAQRDAPRALLADEVGLGKTIEAGLVLTQMLQTGRGSRVMILVPEPLKVQWLVEMIRRFNLEFTVLDDARCAAIEDQNRASGDDPAAEDAFGPINEYTLADDPL
;
A
#
# COMPACT_ATOMS: atom_id res chain seq x y z
N MET A 1 -6.21 17.50 35.97
CA MET A 1 -6.12 18.29 34.72
C MET A 1 -4.68 18.13 34.27
N GLU A 2 -4.42 17.52 33.11
CA GLU A 2 -3.05 17.30 32.65
C GLU A 2 -2.35 18.67 32.50
N GLU A 3 -1.17 18.82 33.11
CA GLU A 3 -0.43 20.06 33.10
C GLU A 3 0.36 20.17 31.79
N PHE A 4 0.08 21.22 31.00
CA PHE A 4 0.79 21.47 29.75
C PHE A 4 2.23 21.88 30.05
N LYS A 5 3.19 21.18 29.45
CA LYS A 5 4.61 21.58 29.48
C LYS A 5 5.15 21.87 28.07
N PRO A 6 6.03 22.88 27.92
CA PRO A 6 6.78 23.07 26.68
C PRO A 6 7.50 21.79 26.26
N GLY A 7 7.47 21.48 24.96
CA GLY A 7 8.06 20.27 24.38
C GLY A 7 7.08 19.10 24.21
N GLN A 8 5.91 19.14 24.86
CA GLN A 8 4.91 18.10 24.75
C GLN A 8 4.19 18.11 23.39
N ARG A 9 3.88 16.92 22.86
CA ARG A 9 3.03 16.73 21.69
C ARG A 9 1.55 16.53 22.04
N TRP A 10 0.68 17.27 21.33
CA TRP A 10 -0.77 17.31 21.55
C TRP A 10 -1.53 17.41 20.22
N VAL A 11 -2.79 17.03 20.24
CA VAL A 11 -3.69 17.09 19.07
C VAL A 11 -4.92 17.89 19.44
N SER A 12 -5.42 18.70 18.51
CA SER A 12 -6.72 19.36 18.68
C SER A 12 -7.86 18.38 18.40
N ARG A 13 -8.79 18.21 19.36
CA ARG A 13 -10.05 17.48 19.16
C ARG A 13 -10.98 18.21 18.19
N SER A 14 -10.96 19.53 18.20
CA SER A 14 -11.84 20.37 17.39
C SER A 14 -11.34 20.53 15.96
N GLU A 15 -10.02 20.51 15.76
CA GLU A 15 -9.34 20.74 14.49
C GLU A 15 -8.26 19.64 14.24
N PRO A 16 -8.66 18.36 14.09
CA PRO A 16 -7.73 17.25 13.93
C PRO A 16 -6.86 17.33 12.66
N GLU A 17 -7.30 18.06 11.65
CA GLU A 17 -6.58 18.33 10.40
C GLU A 17 -5.28 19.12 10.59
N LEU A 18 -5.12 19.80 11.73
CA LEU A 18 -3.88 20.51 12.06
C LEU A 18 -2.71 19.56 12.38
N GLY A 19 -2.99 18.27 12.60
CA GLY A 19 -1.99 17.26 12.88
C GLY A 19 -1.41 17.35 14.29
N LEU A 20 -0.14 16.95 14.43
CA LEU A 20 0.53 16.86 15.72
C LEU A 20 1.12 18.22 16.13
N GLY A 21 0.52 18.83 17.14
CA GLY A 21 0.96 20.10 17.72
C GLY A 21 2.08 19.92 18.75
N LEU A 22 2.92 20.95 18.89
CA LEU A 22 3.98 21.06 19.90
C LEU A 22 3.66 22.21 20.85
N ILE A 23 3.65 21.97 22.16
CA ILE A 23 3.53 23.06 23.14
C ILE A 23 4.82 23.88 23.12
N LEU A 24 4.72 25.15 22.74
CA LEU A 24 5.86 26.07 22.73
C LEU A 24 6.04 26.73 24.09
N GLU A 25 4.94 27.22 24.65
CA GLU A 25 4.92 28.00 25.87
C GLU A 25 3.61 27.79 26.61
N THR A 26 3.67 28.02 27.91
CA THR A 26 2.54 27.84 28.80
C THR A 26 2.57 28.95 29.86
N ASP A 27 1.45 29.66 30.00
CA ASP A 27 1.28 30.71 31.01
C ASP A 27 0.23 30.25 32.05
N HIS A 28 -0.08 31.05 33.06
CA HIS A 28 -1.04 30.69 34.10
C HIS A 28 -2.45 30.40 33.57
N ARG A 29 -2.87 31.03 32.45
CA ARG A 29 -4.22 30.89 31.89
C ARG A 29 -4.28 30.29 30.50
N THR A 30 -3.19 30.35 29.73
CA THR A 30 -3.17 29.98 28.32
C THR A 30 -2.05 28.99 28.00
N VAL A 31 -2.22 28.28 26.90
CA VAL A 31 -1.22 27.40 26.31
C VAL A 31 -1.12 27.69 24.81
N THR A 32 0.11 27.83 24.31
CA THR A 32 0.38 28.05 22.89
C THR A 32 0.89 26.75 22.28
N CYS A 33 0.17 26.25 21.27
CA CYS A 33 0.48 25.02 20.56
C CYS A 33 0.79 25.32 19.09
N ALA A 34 1.94 24.87 18.61
CA ALA A 34 2.37 25.03 17.22
C ALA A 34 2.05 23.78 16.39
N PHE A 35 1.25 23.94 15.35
CA PHE A 35 0.88 22.90 14.41
C PHE A 35 1.69 23.05 13.12
N SER A 36 2.90 22.48 13.12
CA SER A 36 3.85 22.68 12.01
C SER A 36 3.34 22.13 10.67
N ALA A 37 2.47 21.11 10.68
CA ALA A 37 1.88 20.56 9.45
C ALA A 37 0.92 21.53 8.75
N ALA A 38 0.27 22.42 9.52
CA ALA A 38 -0.65 23.44 9.04
C ALA A 38 -0.06 24.86 9.09
N GLU A 39 1.25 24.98 9.37
CA GLU A 39 2.00 26.24 9.48
C GLU A 39 1.32 27.29 10.35
N THR A 40 0.67 26.87 11.45
CA THR A 40 -0.11 27.75 12.31
C THR A 40 0.14 27.52 13.79
N ASN A 41 -0.02 28.57 14.58
CA ASN A 41 0.01 28.50 16.03
C ASN A 41 -1.39 28.80 16.57
N ARG A 42 -1.85 27.98 17.52
CA ARG A 42 -3.11 28.18 18.23
C ARG A 42 -2.84 28.45 19.69
N GLN A 43 -3.54 29.42 20.24
CA GLN A 43 -3.52 29.71 21.67
C GLN A 43 -4.87 29.33 22.27
N TYR A 44 -4.84 28.53 23.32
CA TYR A 44 -6.04 28.04 24.01
C TYR A 44 -6.03 28.45 25.48
N ALA A 45 -7.20 28.64 26.08
CA ALA A 45 -7.32 28.75 27.54
C ALA A 45 -7.13 27.36 28.17
N LYS A 46 -6.26 27.23 29.18
CA LYS A 46 -5.91 25.92 29.79
C LYS A 46 -7.13 25.15 30.32
N ALA A 47 -8.11 25.86 30.86
CA ALA A 47 -9.30 25.25 31.48
C ALA A 47 -10.15 24.45 30.47
N ASP A 48 -10.23 24.93 29.23
CA ASP A 48 -11.11 24.39 28.18
C ASP A 48 -10.34 24.07 26.89
N ALA A 49 -9.01 23.89 26.97
CA ALA A 49 -8.20 23.60 25.80
C ALA A 49 -8.67 22.27 25.18
N PRO A 50 -9.10 22.25 23.89
CA PRO A 50 -9.56 21.03 23.22
C PRO A 50 -8.38 20.13 22.82
N LEU A 51 -7.33 20.09 23.63
CA LEU A 51 -6.10 19.38 23.35
C LEU A 51 -6.11 18.00 24.01
N VAL A 52 -5.67 16.98 23.28
CA VAL A 52 -5.41 15.63 23.81
C VAL A 52 -3.94 15.29 23.67
N ARG A 53 -3.36 14.77 24.74
CA ARG A 53 -1.96 14.33 24.76
C ARG A 53 -1.76 13.23 23.72
N ALA A 54 -0.82 13.44 22.79
CA ALA A 54 -0.45 12.39 21.85
C ALA A 54 0.48 11.40 22.55
N ARG A 55 0.00 10.19 22.81
CA ARG A 55 0.79 9.07 23.35
C ARG A 55 0.75 7.92 22.35
N PHE A 56 1.93 7.47 21.91
CA PHE A 56 2.07 6.28 21.08
C PHE A 56 2.38 5.06 21.95
N HIS A 57 2.38 3.87 21.36
CA HIS A 57 2.57 2.60 22.05
C HIS A 57 3.73 1.82 21.43
N GLU A 58 4.26 0.85 22.18
CA GLU A 58 5.22 -0.12 21.63
C GLU A 58 4.64 -0.83 20.39
N GLY A 59 5.47 -1.02 19.37
CA GLY A 59 5.10 -1.52 18.05
C GLY A 59 4.53 -0.48 17.09
N ASP A 60 4.33 0.78 17.51
CA ASP A 60 3.96 1.84 16.57
C ASP A 60 5.12 2.18 15.62
N THR A 61 4.80 2.33 14.34
CA THR A 61 5.74 2.85 13.35
C THR A 61 5.56 4.36 13.24
N LEU A 62 6.54 5.12 13.72
CA LEU A 62 6.54 6.59 13.73
C LEU A 62 7.57 7.15 12.75
N ARG A 63 7.53 8.47 12.56
CA ARG A 63 8.51 9.21 11.77
C ARG A 63 9.19 10.27 12.62
N THR A 64 10.50 10.41 12.45
CA THR A 64 11.23 11.56 12.97
C THR A 64 10.98 12.78 12.10
N ARG A 65 11.26 13.97 12.62
CA ARG A 65 11.22 15.23 11.86
C ARG A 65 12.15 15.23 10.65
N ALA A 66 13.22 14.44 10.68
CA ALA A 66 14.12 14.21 9.55
C ALA A 66 13.56 13.23 8.48
N GLY A 67 12.36 12.69 8.68
CA GLY A 67 11.65 11.81 7.75
C GLY A 67 11.94 10.32 7.91
N ALA A 68 12.84 9.94 8.81
CA ALA A 68 13.21 8.54 9.05
C ALA A 68 12.07 7.80 9.77
N ARG A 69 11.72 6.61 9.28
CA ARG A 69 10.73 5.73 9.91
C ARG A 69 11.39 4.84 10.94
N PHE A 70 10.72 4.62 12.07
CA PHE A 70 11.19 3.72 13.12
C PHE A 70 10.03 3.05 13.84
N GLU A 71 10.29 1.89 14.43
CA GLU A 71 9.34 1.17 15.28
C GLU A 71 9.66 1.43 16.75
N VAL A 72 8.65 1.79 17.54
CA VAL A 72 8.78 2.05 18.98
C VAL A 72 9.01 0.73 19.72
N GLN A 73 10.12 0.58 20.41
CA GLN A 73 10.45 -0.60 21.21
C GLN A 73 10.16 -0.43 22.70
N ALA A 74 10.32 0.78 23.21
CA ALA A 74 10.01 1.11 24.60
C ALA A 74 9.72 2.61 24.73
N ILE A 75 8.99 2.98 25.78
CA ILE A 75 8.59 4.36 26.05
C ILE A 75 8.96 4.70 27.49
N PHE A 76 9.59 5.86 27.68
CA PHE A 76 9.98 6.36 28.99
C PHE A 76 9.50 7.80 29.15
N GLU A 77 9.22 8.20 30.38
CA GLU A 77 8.80 9.56 30.72
C GLU A 77 9.83 10.19 31.65
N VAL A 78 10.34 11.36 31.27
CA VAL A 78 11.27 12.15 32.07
C VAL A 78 10.76 13.59 32.09
N ASP A 79 10.52 14.14 33.28
CA ASP A 79 9.98 15.50 33.47
C ASP A 79 8.66 15.78 32.72
N ASP A 80 7.77 14.78 32.60
CA ASP A 80 6.51 14.80 31.84
C ASP A 80 6.67 14.94 30.30
N LEU A 81 7.88 14.67 29.81
CA LEU A 81 8.20 14.52 28.38
C LEU A 81 8.42 13.04 28.02
N LEU A 82 7.84 12.62 26.90
CA LEU A 82 7.93 11.24 26.43
C LEU A 82 9.17 11.03 25.54
N PHE A 83 9.85 9.91 25.77
CA PHE A 83 10.97 9.42 24.98
C PHE A 83 10.62 8.07 24.37
N TYR A 84 10.82 7.95 23.07
CA TYR A 84 10.57 6.74 22.27
C TYR A 84 11.89 6.09 21.92
N ARG A 85 12.15 4.90 22.46
CA ARG A 85 13.34 4.12 22.15
C ARG A 85 13.12 3.28 20.90
N TYR A 86 14.07 3.33 19.98
CA TYR A 86 14.10 2.48 18.79
C TYR A 86 15.52 2.00 18.49
N ARG A 87 15.64 0.98 17.64
CA ARG A 87 16.93 0.42 17.23
C ARG A 87 17.38 1.00 15.90
N ALA A 88 18.46 1.77 15.91
CA ALA A 88 19.16 2.22 14.71
C ALA A 88 20.35 1.29 14.41
N PRO A 89 20.91 1.32 13.18
CA PRO A 89 22.14 0.61 12.86
C PRO A 89 23.32 0.97 13.77
N SER A 90 23.32 2.18 14.33
CA SER A 90 24.34 2.70 15.26
C SER A 90 24.13 2.29 16.72
N GLY A 91 23.01 1.65 17.06
CA GLY A 91 22.65 1.29 18.44
C GLY A 91 21.24 1.70 18.83
N PRO A 92 20.85 1.51 20.11
CA PRO A 92 19.57 2.02 20.62
C PRO A 92 19.61 3.56 20.66
N VAL A 93 18.55 4.19 20.18
CA VAL A 93 18.38 5.65 20.15
C VAL A 93 17.10 6.00 20.90
N ASP A 94 17.19 6.96 21.82
CA ASP A 94 16.06 7.51 22.55
C ASP A 94 15.65 8.83 21.89
N LEU A 95 14.49 8.83 21.24
CA LEU A 95 13.96 9.99 20.54
C LEU A 95 12.99 10.76 21.45
N PRO A 96 13.24 12.04 21.77
CA PRO A 96 12.25 12.84 22.48
C PRO A 96 11.04 13.11 21.58
N GLU A 97 9.87 13.23 22.16
CA GLU A 97 8.63 13.51 21.43
C GLU A 97 8.66 14.84 20.62
N THR A 98 9.54 15.77 20.99
CA THR A 98 9.78 17.02 20.25
C THR A 98 10.27 16.76 18.82
N GLU A 99 10.98 15.65 18.59
CA GLU A 99 11.56 15.28 17.30
C GLU A 99 10.63 14.39 16.45
N LEU A 100 9.38 14.17 16.89
CA LEU A 100 8.38 13.50 16.06
C LEU A 100 7.94 14.36 14.87
N ASP A 101 7.63 13.70 13.76
CA ASP A 101 7.06 14.34 12.58
C ASP A 101 5.69 14.96 12.90
N ALA A 102 5.45 16.19 12.43
CA ALA A 102 4.18 16.89 12.66
C ALA A 102 3.03 16.31 11.82
N THR A 103 3.33 15.58 10.75
CA THR A 103 2.34 15.01 9.81
C THR A 103 1.80 13.64 10.23
N LEU A 104 2.11 13.19 11.45
CA LEU A 104 1.67 11.90 11.98
C LEU A 104 0.13 11.78 11.93
N GLN A 105 -0.36 10.86 11.09
CA GLN A 105 -1.76 10.46 11.02
C GLN A 105 -2.03 9.34 12.04
N PHE A 106 -3.03 9.52 12.90
CA PHE A 106 -3.48 8.50 13.84
C PHE A 106 -4.09 7.32 13.07
N SER A 107 -3.30 6.28 12.86
CA SER A 107 -3.66 5.14 12.01
C SER A 107 -4.48 4.08 12.75
N LYS A 108 -4.37 4.03 14.09
CA LYS A 108 -5.06 3.03 14.91
C LYS A 108 -6.48 3.49 15.25
N PRO A 109 -7.50 2.61 15.12
CA PRO A 109 -8.89 2.95 15.45
C PRO A 109 -9.08 3.44 16.89
N GLN A 110 -8.32 2.91 17.85
CA GLN A 110 -8.37 3.36 19.24
C GLN A 110 -7.93 4.82 19.41
N ASP A 111 -6.90 5.26 18.71
CA ASP A 111 -6.39 6.63 18.80
C ASP A 111 -7.41 7.61 18.24
N ARG A 112 -8.01 7.26 17.09
CA ARG A 112 -9.10 8.03 16.48
C ARG A 112 -10.30 8.12 17.42
N LEU A 113 -10.68 7.03 18.10
CA LEU A 113 -11.76 7.04 19.09
C LEU A 113 -11.45 7.95 20.29
N PHE A 114 -10.23 7.91 20.84
CA PHE A 114 -9.82 8.78 21.95
C PHE A 114 -9.77 10.28 21.56
N LEU A 115 -9.53 10.55 20.28
CA LEU A 115 -9.61 11.88 19.68
C LEU A 115 -11.05 12.28 19.29
N ASN A 116 -12.05 11.45 19.59
CA ASN A 116 -13.45 11.61 19.18
C ASN A 116 -13.63 11.75 17.65
N GLN A 117 -12.70 11.18 16.88
CA GLN A 117 -12.78 11.05 15.43
C GLN A 117 -13.56 9.79 15.09
N ILE A 118 -14.89 9.92 15.03
CA ILE A 118 -15.80 8.81 14.75
C ILE A 118 -16.20 8.87 13.28
N ASP A 119 -15.85 7.83 12.53
CA ASP A 119 -16.30 7.67 11.14
C ASP A 119 -17.81 7.40 11.06
N PRO A 120 -18.48 7.78 9.96
CA PRO A 120 -19.86 7.39 9.73
C PRO A 120 -20.04 5.88 9.79
N ASN A 121 -21.12 5.42 10.43
CA ASN A 121 -21.42 4.00 10.57
C ASN A 121 -21.51 3.28 9.20
N GLU A 122 -21.99 3.99 8.16
CA GLU A 122 -22.05 3.44 6.79
C GLU A 122 -20.66 3.09 6.24
N ALA A 123 -19.66 3.94 6.47
CA ALA A 123 -18.28 3.68 6.03
C ALA A 123 -17.68 2.49 6.78
N PHE A 124 -17.91 2.39 8.10
CA PHE A 124 -17.51 1.24 8.91
C PHE A 124 -18.15 -0.06 8.39
N ASN A 125 -19.48 -0.04 8.18
CA ASN A 125 -20.23 -1.19 7.68
C ASN A 125 -19.76 -1.62 6.30
N LEU A 126 -19.54 -0.66 5.38
CA LEU A 126 -19.02 -0.93 4.05
C LEU A 126 -17.63 -1.58 4.12
N ARG A 127 -16.72 -1.05 4.94
CA ARG A 127 -15.38 -1.63 5.15
C ARG A 127 -15.48 -3.06 5.66
N HIS A 128 -16.27 -3.30 6.71
CA HIS A 128 -16.46 -4.62 7.29
C HIS A 128 -17.05 -5.61 6.27
N GLN A 129 -18.09 -5.22 5.54
CA GLN A 129 -18.72 -6.05 4.50
C GLN A 129 -17.74 -6.36 3.36
N SER A 130 -16.95 -5.37 2.94
CA SER A 130 -15.96 -5.51 1.87
C SER A 130 -14.86 -6.49 2.27
N LEU A 131 -14.32 -6.38 3.50
CA LEU A 131 -13.33 -7.31 4.03
C LEU A 131 -13.89 -8.73 4.17
N LYS A 132 -15.12 -8.86 4.66
CA LYS A 132 -15.81 -10.16 4.77
C LYS A 132 -16.00 -10.81 3.39
N GLN A 133 -16.40 -10.03 2.39
CA GLN A 133 -16.59 -10.52 1.03
C GLN A 133 -15.25 -10.86 0.37
N ALA A 134 -14.21 -10.05 0.56
CA ALA A 134 -12.87 -10.32 0.07
C ALA A 134 -12.31 -11.62 0.67
N ALA A 135 -12.45 -11.82 1.99
CA ALA A 135 -12.06 -13.06 2.66
C ALA A 135 -12.83 -14.27 2.13
N ARG A 136 -14.15 -14.14 1.94
CA ARG A 136 -14.99 -15.19 1.35
C ARG A 136 -14.52 -15.58 -0.06
N LEU A 137 -14.22 -14.60 -0.91
CA LEU A 137 -13.74 -14.83 -2.28
C LEU A 137 -12.34 -15.45 -2.31
N ALA A 138 -11.46 -15.04 -1.39
CA ALA A 138 -10.10 -15.57 -1.28
C ALA A 138 -10.06 -17.06 -0.93
N GLN A 139 -11.08 -17.57 -0.21
CA GLN A 139 -11.22 -18.97 0.19
C GLN A 139 -11.88 -19.86 -0.86
N GLN A 140 -12.39 -19.30 -1.97
CA GLN A 140 -13.05 -20.11 -3.00
C GLN A 140 -12.03 -20.91 -3.83
N SER A 141 -12.35 -22.17 -4.13
CA SER A 141 -11.51 -23.05 -4.94
C SER A 141 -11.39 -22.61 -6.41
N PHE A 142 -12.32 -21.79 -6.89
CA PHE A 142 -12.35 -21.22 -8.24
C PHE A 142 -11.78 -19.79 -8.32
N ARG A 143 -11.06 -19.33 -7.29
CA ARG A 143 -10.43 -18.00 -7.28
C ARG A 143 -9.59 -17.81 -8.55
N GLY A 144 -9.82 -16.70 -9.25
CA GLY A 144 -9.16 -16.36 -10.51
C GLY A 144 -9.86 -16.87 -11.78
N LEU A 145 -10.86 -17.74 -11.68
CA LEU A 145 -11.57 -18.29 -12.84
C LEU A 145 -12.90 -17.58 -13.17
N LEU A 146 -13.40 -16.71 -12.29
CA LEU A 146 -14.67 -15.98 -12.49
C LEU A 146 -14.52 -14.61 -13.15
N GLY A 147 -13.34 -14.00 -13.09
CA GLY A 147 -13.07 -12.69 -13.67
C GLY A 147 -12.98 -12.67 -15.22
N PRO A 148 -12.47 -13.72 -15.88
CA PRO A 148 -12.34 -13.73 -17.32
C PRO A 148 -13.67 -13.62 -18.08
N ARG A 149 -13.72 -12.75 -19.09
CA ARG A 149 -14.88 -12.51 -19.97
C ARG A 149 -14.97 -13.57 -21.08
N THR A 150 -15.16 -14.82 -20.67
CA THR A 150 -15.18 -15.99 -21.56
C THR A 150 -16.35 -16.90 -21.20
N ALA A 151 -16.78 -17.73 -22.15
CA ALA A 151 -17.76 -18.77 -21.85
C ALA A 151 -17.11 -19.81 -20.92
N LEU A 152 -17.81 -20.19 -19.86
CA LEU A 152 -17.34 -21.17 -18.88
C LEU A 152 -17.53 -22.60 -19.42
N LEU A 153 -16.67 -23.01 -20.34
CA LEU A 153 -16.71 -24.36 -20.91
C LEU A 153 -16.10 -25.38 -19.92
N PRO A 154 -16.80 -26.48 -19.59
CA PRO A 154 -16.34 -27.42 -18.56
C PRO A 154 -14.94 -28.00 -18.79
N HIS A 155 -14.58 -28.31 -20.05
CA HIS A 155 -13.25 -28.84 -20.37
C HIS A 155 -12.13 -27.80 -20.10
N GLN A 156 -12.37 -26.53 -20.41
CA GLN A 156 -11.40 -25.46 -20.20
C GLN A 156 -11.19 -25.18 -18.70
N LEU A 157 -12.28 -25.18 -17.92
CA LEU A 157 -12.22 -25.03 -16.47
C LEU A 157 -11.49 -26.19 -15.79
N TYR A 158 -11.71 -27.42 -16.27
CA TYR A 158 -11.04 -28.60 -15.76
C TYR A 158 -9.52 -28.50 -15.94
N ILE A 159 -9.06 -28.06 -17.12
CA ILE A 159 -7.63 -27.88 -17.40
C ILE A 159 -7.03 -26.81 -16.48
N ALA A 160 -7.67 -25.63 -16.38
CA ALA A 160 -7.18 -24.55 -15.54
C ALA A 160 -7.07 -24.98 -14.07
N HIS A 161 -8.12 -25.62 -13.55
CA HIS A 161 -8.15 -26.14 -12.19
C HIS A 161 -7.06 -27.18 -11.92
N GLN A 162 -6.87 -28.15 -12.82
CA GLN A 162 -5.84 -29.19 -12.69
C GLN A 162 -4.42 -28.61 -12.69
N LEU A 163 -4.14 -27.63 -13.55
CA LEU A 163 -2.82 -27.01 -13.62
C LEU A 163 -2.54 -26.14 -12.39
N ALA A 164 -3.55 -25.43 -11.90
CA ALA A 164 -3.41 -24.58 -10.74
C ALA A 164 -3.24 -25.33 -9.40
N GLN A 165 -3.43 -26.65 -9.36
CA GLN A 165 -3.10 -27.46 -8.18
C GLN A 165 -1.63 -27.93 -8.15
N ARG A 166 -0.89 -27.81 -9.26
CA ARG A 166 0.50 -28.28 -9.36
C ARG A 166 1.47 -27.18 -8.97
N ASP A 167 2.47 -27.47 -8.13
CA ASP A 167 3.48 -26.49 -7.66
C ASP A 167 4.25 -25.78 -8.79
N ALA A 168 4.58 -26.51 -9.86
CA ALA A 168 5.18 -25.95 -11.06
C ALA A 168 4.48 -26.55 -12.30
N PRO A 169 3.38 -25.93 -12.79
CA PRO A 169 2.59 -26.51 -13.85
C PRO A 169 3.37 -26.50 -15.17
N ARG A 170 3.69 -27.70 -15.66
CA ARG A 170 4.17 -27.95 -17.02
C ARG A 170 3.11 -28.75 -17.76
N ALA A 171 2.66 -28.23 -18.89
CA ALA A 171 1.62 -28.86 -19.69
C ALA A 171 1.74 -28.51 -21.16
N LEU A 172 1.24 -29.41 -22.01
CA LEU A 172 1.06 -29.21 -23.43
C LEU A 172 -0.44 -29.25 -23.72
N LEU A 173 -1.00 -28.13 -24.20
CA LEU A 173 -2.38 -28.05 -24.67
C LEU A 173 -2.42 -28.51 -26.13
N ALA A 174 -2.96 -29.70 -26.36
CA ALA A 174 -2.94 -30.39 -27.65
C ALA A 174 -4.33 -30.60 -28.26
N ASP A 175 -5.32 -29.81 -27.81
CA ASP A 175 -6.69 -29.89 -28.30
C ASP A 175 -6.78 -29.53 -29.79
N GLU A 176 -7.91 -29.86 -30.42
CA GLU A 176 -8.19 -29.49 -31.80
C GLU A 176 -8.13 -27.97 -32.04
N VAL A 177 -7.90 -27.58 -33.28
CA VAL A 177 -7.89 -26.17 -33.70
C VAL A 177 -9.29 -25.59 -33.47
N GLY A 178 -9.37 -24.46 -32.78
CA GLY A 178 -10.64 -23.78 -32.47
C GLY A 178 -11.27 -24.12 -31.12
N LEU A 179 -10.76 -25.11 -30.38
CA LEU A 179 -11.29 -25.46 -29.04
C LEU A 179 -10.93 -24.46 -27.92
N GLY A 180 -10.16 -23.42 -28.23
CA GLY A 180 -9.88 -22.33 -27.29
C GLY A 180 -8.61 -22.51 -26.45
N LYS A 181 -7.55 -23.10 -27.00
CA LYS A 181 -6.22 -23.19 -26.35
C LYS A 181 -5.72 -21.86 -25.79
N THR A 182 -5.95 -20.73 -26.49
CA THR A 182 -5.60 -19.39 -25.99
C THR A 182 -6.42 -19.01 -24.75
N ILE A 183 -7.68 -19.42 -24.70
CA ILE A 183 -8.58 -19.18 -23.57
C ILE A 183 -8.14 -20.00 -22.36
N GLU A 184 -7.84 -21.28 -22.56
CA GLU A 184 -7.30 -22.16 -21.52
C GLU A 184 -6.00 -21.62 -20.93
N ALA A 185 -5.07 -21.18 -21.79
CA ALA A 185 -3.83 -20.54 -21.36
C ALA A 185 -4.13 -19.28 -20.53
N GLY A 186 -5.03 -18.41 -20.98
CA GLY A 186 -5.45 -17.23 -20.23
C GLY A 186 -6.08 -17.56 -18.87
N LEU A 187 -6.93 -18.59 -18.79
CA LEU A 187 -7.53 -19.06 -17.53
C LEU A 187 -6.45 -19.51 -16.53
N VAL A 188 -5.47 -20.28 -17.01
CA VAL A 188 -4.32 -20.71 -16.20
C VAL A 188 -3.53 -19.51 -15.70
N LEU A 189 -3.22 -18.56 -16.58
CA LEU A 189 -2.47 -17.34 -16.23
C LEU A 189 -3.20 -16.51 -15.17
N THR A 190 -4.49 -16.21 -15.37
CA THR A 190 -5.28 -15.45 -14.39
C THR A 190 -5.34 -16.17 -13.05
N GLN A 191 -5.49 -17.49 -13.04
CA GLN A 191 -5.50 -18.26 -11.81
C GLN A 191 -4.15 -18.22 -11.08
N MET A 192 -3.03 -18.38 -11.79
CA MET A 192 -1.69 -18.30 -11.20
C MET A 192 -1.39 -16.91 -10.62
N LEU A 193 -1.74 -15.83 -11.34
CA LEU A 193 -1.55 -14.46 -10.88
C LEU A 193 -2.44 -14.15 -9.66
N GLN A 194 -3.72 -14.51 -9.70
CA GLN A 194 -4.67 -14.22 -8.63
C GLN A 194 -4.44 -15.02 -7.35
N THR A 195 -3.77 -16.17 -7.44
CA THR A 195 -3.37 -17.00 -6.30
C THR A 195 -1.97 -16.68 -5.79
N GLY A 196 -1.25 -15.75 -6.41
CA GLY A 196 0.12 -15.38 -6.03
C GLY A 196 1.16 -16.46 -6.36
N ARG A 197 0.81 -17.42 -7.23
CA ARG A 197 1.69 -18.53 -7.64
C ARG A 197 2.59 -18.17 -8.84
N GLY A 198 2.35 -17.02 -9.44
CA GLY A 198 3.23 -16.40 -10.42
C GLY A 198 3.09 -14.88 -10.34
N SER A 199 4.19 -14.16 -10.54
CA SER A 199 4.24 -12.70 -10.59
C SER A 199 4.64 -12.18 -11.96
N ARG A 200 5.41 -12.98 -12.72
CA ARG A 200 5.96 -12.62 -14.04
C ARG A 200 5.54 -13.67 -15.06
N VAL A 201 5.05 -13.21 -16.21
CA VAL A 201 4.56 -14.06 -17.30
C VAL A 201 5.24 -13.64 -18.59
N MET A 202 5.76 -14.62 -19.32
CA MET A 202 6.28 -14.44 -20.68
C MET A 202 5.49 -15.31 -21.63
N ILE A 203 4.95 -14.71 -22.70
CA ILE A 203 4.23 -15.40 -23.75
C ILE A 203 5.06 -15.32 -25.02
N LEU A 204 5.54 -16.47 -25.50
CA LEU A 204 6.29 -16.57 -26.75
C LEU A 204 5.32 -16.96 -27.86
N VAL A 205 5.17 -16.09 -28.85
CA VAL A 205 4.24 -16.26 -29.97
C VAL A 205 4.89 -15.87 -31.29
N PRO A 206 4.53 -16.52 -32.41
CA PRO A 206 4.93 -16.05 -33.74
C PRO A 206 4.44 -14.62 -34.03
N GLU A 207 5.22 -13.88 -34.82
CA GLU A 207 4.95 -12.49 -35.21
C GLU A 207 3.47 -12.23 -35.60
N PRO A 208 2.82 -13.07 -36.44
CA PRO A 208 1.45 -12.79 -36.87
C PRO A 208 0.39 -12.93 -35.76
N LEU A 209 0.69 -13.66 -34.68
CA LEU A 209 -0.24 -13.92 -33.58
C LEU A 209 -0.08 -12.91 -32.42
N LYS A 210 0.96 -12.06 -32.43
CA LYS A 210 1.21 -11.10 -31.34
C LYS A 210 -0.02 -10.24 -31.03
N VAL A 211 -0.59 -9.58 -32.04
CA VAL A 211 -1.74 -8.68 -31.87
C VAL A 211 -2.95 -9.43 -31.35
N GLN A 212 -3.20 -10.65 -31.84
CA GLN A 212 -4.32 -11.47 -31.36
C GLN A 212 -4.18 -11.77 -29.86
N TRP A 213 -2.99 -12.21 -29.43
CA TRP A 213 -2.74 -12.52 -28.01
C TRP A 213 -2.88 -11.28 -27.13
N LEU A 214 -2.32 -10.13 -27.53
CA LEU A 214 -2.46 -8.88 -26.77
C LEU A 214 -3.94 -8.50 -26.58
N VAL A 215 -4.72 -8.53 -27.67
CA VAL A 215 -6.14 -8.19 -27.64
C VAL A 215 -6.93 -9.17 -26.77
N GLU A 216 -6.65 -10.48 -26.87
CA GLU A 216 -7.32 -11.48 -26.04
C GLU A 216 -6.97 -11.31 -24.55
N MET A 217 -5.69 -11.11 -24.21
CA MET A 217 -5.24 -10.91 -22.82
C MET A 217 -5.89 -9.68 -22.18
N ILE A 218 -5.92 -8.55 -22.88
CA ILE A 218 -6.55 -7.32 -22.38
C ILE A 218 -8.07 -7.48 -22.30
N ARG A 219 -8.73 -7.86 -23.40
CA ARG A 219 -10.21 -7.82 -23.46
C ARG A 219 -10.88 -8.92 -22.66
N ARG A 220 -10.28 -10.10 -22.59
CA ARG A 220 -10.89 -11.26 -21.93
C ARG A 220 -10.37 -11.46 -20.52
N PHE A 221 -9.08 -11.22 -20.29
CA PHE A 221 -8.44 -11.55 -19.01
C PHE A 221 -8.05 -10.31 -18.18
N ASN A 222 -8.20 -9.10 -18.75
CA ASN A 222 -7.76 -7.85 -18.12
C ASN A 222 -6.27 -7.88 -17.75
N LEU A 223 -5.47 -8.53 -18.59
CA LEU A 223 -4.02 -8.66 -18.46
C LEU A 223 -3.34 -7.81 -19.53
N GLU A 224 -2.55 -6.84 -19.10
CA GLU A 224 -1.75 -5.99 -19.97
C GLU A 224 -0.37 -6.62 -20.17
N PHE A 225 0.08 -6.67 -21.42
CA PHE A 225 1.36 -7.22 -21.80
C PHE A 225 2.16 -6.19 -22.59
N THR A 226 3.44 -6.10 -22.27
CA THR A 226 4.41 -5.32 -23.04
C THR A 226 5.03 -6.19 -24.11
N VAL A 227 5.00 -5.73 -25.36
CA VAL A 227 5.70 -6.40 -26.47
C VAL A 227 7.19 -6.09 -26.34
N LEU A 228 8.02 -7.13 -26.38
CA LEU A 228 9.47 -7.02 -26.42
C LEU A 228 9.94 -7.26 -27.86
N ASP A 229 10.38 -6.19 -28.51
CA ASP A 229 11.07 -6.22 -29.80
C ASP A 229 12.56 -5.88 -29.63
N ASP A 230 13.35 -6.05 -30.68
CA ASP A 230 14.81 -5.84 -30.63
C ASP A 230 15.18 -4.43 -30.13
N ALA A 231 14.44 -3.41 -30.57
CA ALA A 231 14.67 -2.03 -30.18
C ALA A 231 14.40 -1.80 -28.69
N ARG A 232 13.30 -2.36 -28.17
CA ARG A 232 12.92 -2.23 -26.77
C ARG A 232 13.84 -3.05 -25.86
N CYS A 233 14.29 -4.22 -26.30
CA CYS A 233 15.29 -5.01 -25.59
C CYS A 233 16.61 -4.24 -25.47
N ALA A 234 17.10 -3.64 -26.56
CA ALA A 234 18.33 -2.83 -26.53
C ALA A 234 18.19 -1.62 -25.59
N ALA A 235 17.04 -0.94 -25.59
CA ALA A 235 16.78 0.19 -24.69
C ALA A 235 16.77 -0.23 -23.21
N ILE A 236 16.20 -1.39 -22.88
CA ILE A 236 16.20 -1.93 -21.50
C ILE A 236 17.64 -2.29 -21.07
N GLU A 237 18.43 -2.89 -21.95
CA GLU A 237 19.84 -3.23 -21.66
C GLU A 237 20.68 -1.99 -21.37
N ASP A 238 20.50 -0.91 -22.14
CA ASP A 238 21.23 0.35 -21.93
C ASP A 238 20.81 1.05 -20.63
N GLN A 239 19.52 0.99 -20.26
CA GLN A 239 19.02 1.49 -18.98
C GLN A 239 19.59 0.72 -17.79
N ASN A 240 19.55 -0.61 -17.83
CA ASN A 240 20.07 -1.44 -16.74
C ASN A 240 21.59 -1.26 -16.56
N ARG A 241 22.34 -1.10 -17.67
CA ARG A 241 23.77 -0.82 -17.62
C ARG A 241 24.08 0.54 -16.97
N ALA A 242 23.21 1.53 -17.15
CA ALA A 242 23.38 2.86 -16.55
C ALA A 242 23.02 2.90 -15.05
N SER A 243 22.07 2.09 -14.61
CA SER A 243 21.62 2.02 -13.21
C SER A 243 22.42 1.05 -12.34
N GLY A 244 23.21 0.14 -12.94
CA GLY A 244 23.99 -0.86 -12.20
C GLY A 244 23.15 -2.00 -11.61
N ASP A 245 21.86 -2.07 -11.99
CA ASP A 245 20.92 -3.10 -11.55
C ASP A 245 21.07 -4.37 -12.39
N ASP A 246 21.07 -5.52 -11.71
CA ASP A 246 21.01 -6.83 -12.36
C ASP A 246 19.63 -7.00 -13.04
N PRO A 247 19.56 -7.23 -14.36
CA PRO A 247 18.29 -7.45 -15.07
C PRO A 247 17.48 -8.66 -14.56
N ALA A 248 18.07 -9.54 -13.74
CA ALA A 248 17.40 -10.66 -13.09
C ALA A 248 16.80 -10.34 -11.70
N ALA A 249 17.03 -9.15 -11.14
CA ALA A 249 16.47 -8.75 -9.85
C ALA A 249 14.93 -8.61 -9.90
N GLU A 250 14.25 -8.92 -8.80
CA GLU A 250 12.79 -9.04 -8.71
C GLU A 250 12.02 -7.75 -9.07
N ASP A 251 12.67 -6.58 -8.99
CA ASP A 251 12.08 -5.25 -9.16
C ASP A 251 12.52 -4.48 -10.43
N ALA A 252 13.22 -5.14 -11.39
CA ALA A 252 13.73 -4.48 -12.61
C ALA A 252 12.64 -3.95 -13.58
N PHE A 253 11.37 -4.26 -13.31
CA PHE A 253 10.23 -3.68 -14.00
C PHE A 253 9.47 -2.83 -12.98
N GLY A 254 9.76 -1.53 -12.96
CA GLY A 254 9.11 -0.56 -12.07
C GLY A 254 7.57 -0.62 -12.12
N PRO A 255 6.88 0.06 -11.19
CA PRO A 255 5.43 0.00 -11.09
C PRO A 255 4.78 0.38 -12.43
N ILE A 256 4.00 -0.55 -12.97
CA ILE A 256 3.16 -0.34 -14.16
C ILE A 256 1.99 0.55 -13.74
N ASN A 257 2.22 1.85 -13.62
CA ASN A 257 1.22 2.92 -13.66
C ASN A 257 1.90 4.28 -13.53
N GLU A 258 2.55 4.72 -14.59
CA GLU A 258 2.67 6.15 -14.87
C GLU A 258 2.06 6.39 -16.26
N TYR A 259 0.81 6.87 -16.26
CA TYR A 259 0.21 7.48 -17.43
C TYR A 259 1.01 8.74 -17.74
N THR A 260 2.00 8.64 -18.64
CA THR A 260 2.47 9.81 -19.37
C THR A 260 1.36 10.17 -20.37
N LEU A 261 0.48 11.07 -19.95
CA LEU A 261 -0.28 11.94 -20.86
C LEU A 261 0.74 12.73 -21.68
N ALA A 262 1.20 12.13 -22.77
CA ALA A 262 1.86 12.85 -23.84
C ALA A 262 0.77 13.34 -24.79
N ASP A 263 0.77 14.66 -24.97
CA ASP A 263 0.00 15.41 -25.95
C ASP A 263 -0.16 14.67 -27.29
N ASP A 264 -1.38 14.63 -27.80
CA ASP A 264 -1.61 14.58 -29.24
C ASP A 264 -2.76 15.54 -29.60
N PRO A 265 -2.59 16.41 -30.61
CA PRO A 265 -3.48 17.53 -30.85
C PRO A 265 -4.63 17.14 -31.78
N LEU A 266 -5.87 17.39 -31.33
CA LEU A 266 -6.99 17.83 -32.16
C LEU A 266 -7.82 18.87 -31.40
#